data_AF-A0A177F0U0-F1
#
_entry.id   AF-A0A177F0U0-F1
#
_cell.length_a   1.000
_cell.length_b   1.000
_cell.length_c   1.000
_cell.angle_alpha   90.00
_cell.angle_beta   90.00
_cell.angle_gamma   90.00
#
_symmetry.space_group_name_H-M   'P 1'
#
loop_
_entity.id
_entity.type
_entity.pdbx_description
1 polymer ?
#
loop_
_entity_poly.entity_id
_entity_poly.type
_entity_poly.pdbx_seq_one_letter_code
_entity_poly.pdbx_strand_id
1 'polypeptide(L)'
;MSDTQPLIVRKRSTSPDPRSQDGFTGNATIQPPAQEDSLLSKLHSLVAARTKLPILVGLLLICLPTVYLYSRETSRDHQKRTDTSILVWTFILGGTVGITVAMLAQSVLAYLLAVLCFSGHTNAVVYLAETVKTEDDIIDEAHWKRRREMSHRPAYWVFMMLFAFVVAGLVEESIKYIAITTMLGWAQRSSHGAGDVINDRDYMTVAVAAALGFATVENMTFLAGAARQRKDSGGSGSSAGGGAIALLTAVERAVIGTPGHCMTAAMIGANMLVRARHDSLGKGGQHSTLASILTTWSILRDPVLFHGCFNFMLFAVSALEGNVGWIHPRGWRTVCFVLVVAVSLQATLALVLRAKLREAGLL
;
A
#
# COMPACT_ATOMS: atom_id res chain seq x y z
N MET A 1 -31.52 53.40 -8.88
CA MET A 1 -30.80 54.67 -9.13
C MET A 1 -29.57 54.70 -8.24
N SER A 2 -28.45 55.09 -8.83
CA SER A 2 -27.12 55.31 -8.25
C SER A 2 -26.20 54.08 -8.19
N ASP A 3 -25.60 53.85 -9.36
CA ASP A 3 -24.35 53.15 -9.59
C ASP A 3 -23.18 53.75 -8.81
N THR A 4 -22.22 52.91 -8.43
CA THR A 4 -20.88 53.35 -8.00
C THR A 4 -19.85 52.49 -8.71
N GLN A 5 -19.17 53.05 -9.72
CA GLN A 5 -18.00 52.46 -10.37
C GLN A 5 -16.72 52.74 -9.57
N PRO A 6 -15.72 51.84 -9.59
CA PRO A 6 -14.37 52.15 -9.14
C PRO A 6 -13.45 52.60 -10.29
N LEU A 7 -12.65 53.63 -9.98
CA LEU A 7 -11.66 54.29 -10.82
C LEU A 7 -10.46 53.41 -11.20
N ILE A 8 -10.11 53.45 -12.48
CA ILE A 8 -8.88 52.92 -13.08
C ILE A 8 -7.75 53.94 -12.92
N VAL A 9 -6.66 53.58 -12.22
CA VAL A 9 -5.43 54.39 -12.15
C VAL A 9 -4.38 53.83 -13.11
N ARG A 10 -4.16 54.60 -14.17
CA ARG A 10 -3.18 54.42 -15.25
C ARG A 10 -1.79 54.86 -14.77
N LYS A 11 -0.81 53.95 -14.67
CA LYS A 11 0.60 54.31 -14.45
C LYS A 11 1.33 54.50 -15.78
N ARG A 12 2.02 55.63 -15.86
CA ARG A 12 2.68 56.24 -17.02
C ARG A 12 4.11 55.71 -17.15
N SER A 13 4.48 55.37 -18.38
CA SER A 13 5.85 55.04 -18.84
C SER A 13 6.69 56.32 -18.98
N THR A 14 7.93 56.27 -18.54
CA THR A 14 9.03 57.15 -19.00
C THR A 14 10.36 56.41 -18.88
N SER A 15 10.93 56.02 -20.02
CA SER A 15 12.36 55.78 -20.20
C SER A 15 13.07 57.13 -20.36
N PRO A 16 14.36 57.22 -19.96
CA PRO A 16 15.35 57.60 -20.97
C PRO A 16 16.69 56.86 -20.84
N ASP A 17 17.24 56.48 -21.99
CA ASP A 17 18.67 56.31 -22.29
C ASP A 17 19.14 57.56 -23.10
N PRO A 18 20.42 57.80 -23.45
CA PRO A 18 21.65 57.02 -23.23
C PRO A 18 22.89 57.89 -22.83
N ARG A 19 24.05 57.27 -22.51
CA ARG A 19 25.38 57.78 -22.93
C ARG A 19 26.54 56.80 -22.71
N SER A 20 27.46 56.83 -23.67
CA SER A 20 28.67 56.02 -23.85
C SER A 20 29.81 56.33 -22.87
N GLN A 21 30.72 55.37 -22.67
CA GLN A 21 32.16 55.55 -22.89
C GLN A 21 32.94 54.23 -22.76
N ASP A 22 33.82 54.01 -23.75
CA ASP A 22 34.84 52.98 -23.80
C ASP A 22 35.88 53.12 -22.68
N GLY A 23 36.38 51.99 -22.18
CA GLY A 23 37.42 51.96 -21.15
C GLY A 23 38.04 50.57 -20.98
N PHE A 24 39.07 50.30 -21.76
CA PHE A 24 39.92 49.12 -21.76
C PHE A 24 40.65 48.93 -20.41
N THR A 25 40.52 47.78 -19.75
CA THR A 25 41.60 47.18 -18.93
C THR A 25 41.46 45.66 -18.91
N GLY A 26 42.52 44.97 -19.31
CA GLY A 26 42.60 43.52 -19.27
C GLY A 26 42.68 43.02 -17.83
N ASN A 27 41.83 42.05 -17.51
CA ASN A 27 42.02 41.17 -16.38
C ASN A 27 42.15 39.74 -16.91
N ALA A 28 43.30 39.14 -16.65
CA ALA A 28 43.55 37.74 -16.89
C ALA A 28 42.48 36.90 -16.18
N THR A 29 41.65 36.20 -16.95
CA THR A 29 40.75 35.18 -16.43
C THR A 29 41.61 34.03 -15.92
N ILE A 30 41.92 34.04 -14.63
CA ILE A 30 42.39 32.87 -13.91
C ILE A 30 41.29 31.81 -14.08
N GLN A 31 41.53 30.80 -14.92
CA GLN A 31 40.67 29.62 -14.95
C GLN A 31 40.69 29.02 -13.54
N PRO A 32 39.53 28.88 -12.87
CA PRO A 32 39.49 28.09 -11.64
C PRO A 32 39.96 26.67 -11.98
N PRO A 33 40.70 26.00 -11.10
CA PRO A 33 41.23 24.68 -11.39
C PRO A 33 40.08 23.72 -11.68
N ALA A 34 40.11 23.05 -12.83
CA ALA A 34 39.16 22.00 -13.26
C ALA A 34 39.03 20.80 -12.28
N GLN A 35 39.69 20.88 -11.14
CA GLN A 35 39.72 19.88 -10.08
C GLN A 35 38.59 20.06 -9.05
N GLU A 36 38.06 21.27 -8.85
CA GLU A 36 36.92 21.50 -7.94
C GLU A 36 35.61 20.93 -8.49
N ASP A 37 35.37 21.06 -9.80
CA ASP A 37 34.19 20.48 -10.47
C ASP A 37 34.22 18.94 -10.47
N SER A 38 35.41 18.34 -10.49
CA SER A 38 35.59 16.88 -10.40
C SER A 38 35.25 16.34 -9.00
N LEU A 39 35.59 17.10 -7.95
CA LEU A 39 35.29 16.73 -6.57
C LEU A 39 33.81 16.93 -6.25
N LEU A 40 33.22 18.04 -6.67
CA LEU A 40 31.78 18.31 -6.49
C LEU A 40 30.92 17.29 -7.25
N SER A 41 31.27 16.95 -8.49
CA SER A 41 30.56 15.91 -9.24
C SER A 41 30.68 14.52 -8.60
N LYS A 42 31.86 14.15 -8.07
CA LYS A 42 32.04 12.90 -7.31
C LYS A 42 31.27 12.89 -5.99
N LEU A 43 31.24 14.00 -5.26
CA LEU A 43 30.45 14.17 -4.04
C LEU A 43 28.94 14.07 -4.32
N HIS A 44 28.46 14.72 -5.38
CA HIS A 44 27.07 14.61 -5.82
C HIS A 44 26.73 13.16 -6.23
N SER A 45 27.63 12.47 -6.93
CA SER A 45 27.46 11.06 -7.29
C SER A 45 27.41 10.14 -6.07
N LEU A 46 28.29 10.34 -5.09
CA LEU A 46 28.31 9.57 -3.84
C LEU A 46 27.06 9.84 -2.97
N VAL A 47 26.60 11.08 -2.88
CA VAL A 47 25.37 11.45 -2.17
C VAL A 47 24.13 10.89 -2.87
N ALA A 48 24.10 10.93 -4.20
CA ALA A 48 23.03 10.31 -4.99
C ALA A 48 23.03 8.78 -4.83
N ALA A 49 24.20 8.13 -4.82
CA ALA A 49 24.32 6.69 -4.59
C ALA A 49 23.84 6.31 -3.18
N ARG A 50 24.20 7.08 -2.16
CA ARG A 50 23.82 6.84 -0.76
C ARG A 50 22.31 6.94 -0.50
N THR A 51 21.59 7.74 -1.29
CA THR A 51 20.14 7.90 -1.17
C THR A 51 19.36 6.94 -2.06
N LYS A 52 19.87 6.61 -3.25
CA LYS A 52 19.20 5.72 -4.21
C LYS A 52 19.43 4.24 -3.93
N LEU A 53 20.59 3.86 -3.39
CA LEU A 53 20.91 2.46 -3.11
C LEU A 53 19.92 1.80 -2.13
N PRO A 54 19.55 2.41 -0.99
CA PRO A 54 18.57 1.81 -0.07
C PRO A 54 17.19 1.63 -0.71
N ILE A 55 16.76 2.57 -1.56
CA ILE A 55 15.48 2.47 -2.30
C ILE A 55 15.55 1.32 -3.30
N LEU A 56 16.65 1.19 -4.05
CA LEU A 56 16.85 0.08 -4.98
C LEU A 56 16.86 -1.27 -4.25
N VAL A 57 17.57 -1.37 -3.12
CA VAL A 57 17.57 -2.57 -2.27
C VAL A 57 16.16 -2.87 -1.76
N GLY A 58 15.42 -1.84 -1.32
CA GLY A 58 14.03 -1.98 -0.91
C GLY A 58 13.13 -2.51 -2.02
N LEU A 59 13.26 -2.00 -3.25
CA LEU A 59 12.53 -2.49 -4.43
C LEU A 59 12.86 -3.97 -4.74
N LEU A 60 14.13 -4.35 -4.67
CA LEU A 60 14.54 -5.73 -4.87
C LEU A 60 13.95 -6.66 -3.80
N LEU A 61 13.95 -6.20 -2.54
CA LEU A 61 13.42 -6.96 -1.40
C LEU A 61 11.91 -7.23 -1.54
N ILE A 62 11.12 -6.22 -1.94
CA ILE A 62 9.66 -6.39 -2.09
C ILE A 62 9.29 -7.27 -3.30
N CYS A 63 10.17 -7.36 -4.30
CA CYS A 63 9.99 -8.23 -5.47
C CYS A 63 10.43 -9.68 -5.23
N LEU A 64 11.24 -9.94 -4.21
CA LEU A 64 11.82 -11.26 -3.94
C LEU A 64 10.76 -12.37 -3.81
N PRO A 65 9.61 -12.18 -3.11
CA PRO A 65 8.58 -13.22 -3.03
C PRO A 65 7.97 -13.59 -4.38
N THR A 66 7.81 -12.61 -5.28
CA THR A 66 7.32 -12.80 -6.65
C THR A 66 8.32 -13.59 -7.48
N VAL A 67 9.60 -13.22 -7.42
CA VAL A 67 10.68 -13.95 -8.11
C VAL A 67 10.76 -15.39 -7.59
N TYR A 68 10.62 -15.58 -6.28
CA TYR A 68 10.62 -16.89 -5.66
C TYR A 68 9.44 -17.76 -6.13
N LEU A 69 8.21 -17.22 -6.15
CA LEU A 69 7.05 -17.96 -6.68
C LEU A 69 7.25 -18.34 -8.15
N TYR A 70 7.67 -17.38 -8.97
CA TYR A 70 7.92 -17.62 -10.40
C TYR A 70 8.98 -18.70 -10.61
N SER A 71 10.13 -18.59 -9.95
CA SER A 71 11.23 -19.57 -10.03
C SER A 71 10.80 -20.95 -9.54
N ARG A 72 9.99 -21.01 -8.47
CA ARG A 72 9.49 -22.27 -7.93
C ARG A 72 8.53 -22.95 -8.90
N GLU A 73 7.63 -22.21 -9.55
CA GLU A 73 6.68 -22.78 -10.51
C GLU A 73 7.36 -23.17 -11.83
N THR A 74 8.34 -22.40 -12.31
CA THR A 74 9.09 -22.75 -13.53
C THR A 74 9.99 -23.98 -13.36
N SER A 75 10.46 -24.24 -12.14
CA SER A 75 11.33 -25.38 -11.82
C SER A 75 10.57 -26.69 -11.60
N ARG A 76 9.22 -26.71 -11.68
CA ARG A 76 8.43 -27.93 -11.52
C ARG A 76 8.33 -28.76 -12.79
N ASP A 77 8.12 -30.07 -12.60
CA ASP A 77 7.67 -30.98 -13.65
C ASP A 77 6.48 -30.39 -14.39
N HIS A 78 6.48 -30.51 -15.73
CA HIS A 78 5.46 -29.89 -16.58
C HIS A 78 4.02 -30.31 -16.23
N GLN A 79 3.82 -31.53 -15.74
CA GLN A 79 2.50 -32.05 -15.33
C GLN A 79 2.00 -31.51 -13.98
N LYS A 80 2.85 -30.83 -13.20
CA LYS A 80 2.52 -30.31 -11.85
C LYS A 80 2.65 -28.79 -11.75
N ARG A 81 2.92 -28.13 -12.88
CA ARG A 81 3.17 -26.70 -12.97
C ARG A 81 1.86 -25.99 -13.24
N THR A 82 1.54 -24.98 -12.43
CA THR A 82 0.46 -24.05 -12.75
C THR A 82 0.83 -23.25 -13.99
N ASP A 83 -0.12 -23.04 -14.91
CA ASP A 83 0.12 -22.23 -16.11
C ASP A 83 0.67 -20.85 -15.72
N THR A 84 1.87 -20.56 -16.19
CA THR A 84 2.60 -19.33 -15.88
C THR A 84 1.95 -18.11 -16.48
N SER A 85 1.24 -18.25 -17.61
CA SER A 85 0.44 -17.18 -18.19
C SER A 85 -0.65 -16.75 -17.20
N ILE A 86 -1.37 -17.70 -16.60
CA ILE A 86 -2.37 -17.44 -15.57
C ILE A 86 -1.76 -16.72 -14.37
N LEU A 87 -0.60 -17.17 -13.89
CA LEU A 87 0.06 -16.53 -12.74
C LEU A 87 0.49 -15.09 -13.04
N VAL A 88 1.09 -14.85 -14.20
CA VAL A 88 1.52 -13.50 -14.63
C VAL A 88 0.32 -12.57 -14.80
N TRP A 89 -0.74 -13.02 -15.48
CA TRP A 89 -1.94 -12.20 -15.65
C TRP A 89 -2.67 -11.95 -14.33
N THR A 90 -2.70 -12.93 -13.42
CA THR A 90 -3.27 -12.74 -12.09
C THR A 90 -2.49 -11.70 -11.29
N PHE A 91 -1.15 -11.76 -11.33
CA PHE A 91 -0.27 -10.78 -10.71
C PHE A 91 -0.52 -9.37 -11.29
N ILE A 92 -0.55 -9.22 -12.61
CA ILE A 92 -0.79 -7.93 -13.27
C ILE A 92 -2.18 -7.41 -12.92
N LEU A 93 -3.22 -8.24 -13.03
CA LEU A 93 -4.60 -7.86 -12.74
C LEU A 93 -4.76 -7.38 -11.29
N GLY A 94 -4.24 -8.14 -10.32
CA GLY A 94 -4.28 -7.77 -8.91
C GLY A 94 -3.48 -6.50 -8.62
N GLY A 95 -2.26 -6.38 -9.17
CA GLY A 95 -1.37 -5.26 -8.93
C GLY A 95 -1.73 -3.96 -9.64
N THR A 96 -2.48 -4.00 -10.74
CA THR A 96 -2.83 -2.79 -11.51
C THR A 96 -4.30 -2.42 -11.34
N VAL A 97 -5.20 -3.18 -11.97
CA VAL A 97 -6.64 -2.93 -11.90
C VAL A 97 -7.14 -3.11 -10.47
N GLY A 98 -6.71 -4.18 -9.80
CA GLY A 98 -7.11 -4.49 -8.42
C GLY A 98 -6.78 -3.37 -7.44
N ILE A 99 -5.51 -2.95 -7.36
CA ILE A 99 -5.11 -1.86 -6.46
C ILE A 99 -5.79 -0.53 -6.83
N THR A 100 -5.97 -0.23 -8.12
CA THR A 100 -6.61 1.02 -8.55
C THR A 100 -8.07 1.06 -8.10
N VAL A 101 -8.80 -0.03 -8.31
CA VAL A 101 -10.19 -0.17 -7.86
C VAL A 101 -10.26 -0.11 -6.33
N ALA A 102 -9.33 -0.76 -5.63
CA ALA A 102 -9.26 -0.72 -4.16
C ALA A 102 -9.08 0.71 -3.66
N MET A 103 -8.09 1.44 -4.18
CA MET A 103 -7.83 2.83 -3.78
C MET A 103 -9.03 3.74 -4.03
N LEU A 104 -9.71 3.60 -5.17
CA LEU A 104 -10.91 4.39 -5.49
C LEU A 104 -12.06 4.06 -4.53
N ALA A 105 -12.38 2.77 -4.36
CA ALA A 105 -13.43 2.32 -3.47
C ALA A 105 -13.15 2.73 -2.02
N GLN A 106 -11.91 2.55 -1.56
CA GLN A 106 -11.46 2.94 -0.23
C GLN A 106 -11.57 4.45 -0.02
N SER A 107 -11.17 5.27 -0.99
CA SER A 107 -11.26 6.73 -0.89
C SER A 107 -12.70 7.20 -0.74
N VAL A 108 -13.62 6.65 -1.54
CA VAL A 108 -15.05 6.97 -1.47
C VAL A 108 -15.65 6.50 -0.14
N LEU A 109 -15.41 5.24 0.24
CA LEU A 109 -15.96 4.67 1.47
C LEU A 109 -15.40 5.34 2.72
N ALA A 110 -14.10 5.65 2.76
CA ALA A 110 -13.48 6.39 3.84
C ALA A 110 -14.09 7.78 4.00
N TYR A 111 -14.36 8.47 2.89
CA TYR A 111 -15.04 9.75 2.92
C TYR A 111 -16.46 9.66 3.47
N LEU A 112 -17.27 8.72 2.97
CA LEU A 112 -18.63 8.50 3.46
C LEU A 112 -18.66 8.13 4.95
N LEU A 113 -17.73 7.27 5.36
CA LEU A 113 -17.58 6.86 6.75
C LEU A 113 -17.16 8.04 7.64
N ALA A 114 -16.23 8.88 7.19
CA ALA A 114 -15.82 10.07 7.91
C ALA A 114 -16.99 11.06 8.08
N VAL A 115 -17.81 11.26 7.04
CA VAL A 115 -19.03 12.09 7.13
C VAL A 115 -20.00 11.55 8.18
N LEU A 116 -20.17 10.23 8.23
CA LEU A 116 -21.03 9.56 9.20
C LEU A 116 -20.48 9.69 10.64
N CYS A 117 -19.20 9.43 10.85
CA CYS A 117 -18.59 9.40 12.18
C CYS A 117 -18.35 10.80 12.78
N PHE A 118 -18.07 11.81 11.94
CA PHE A 118 -17.68 13.14 12.41
C PHE A 118 -18.76 14.22 12.22
N SER A 119 -20.00 13.78 11.97
CA SER A 119 -21.20 14.63 11.93
C SER A 119 -21.10 15.81 10.96
N GLY A 120 -20.75 15.52 9.70
CA GLY A 120 -20.78 16.50 8.61
C GLY A 120 -19.46 16.65 7.83
N HIS A 121 -19.57 17.26 6.64
CA HIS A 121 -18.49 17.38 5.66
C HIS A 121 -17.24 18.06 6.20
N THR A 122 -17.38 19.20 6.88
CA THR A 122 -16.25 20.01 7.34
C THR A 122 -15.33 19.24 8.29
N ASN A 123 -15.90 18.54 9.27
CA ASN A 123 -15.12 17.73 10.19
C ASN A 123 -14.52 16.51 9.48
N ALA A 124 -15.28 15.86 8.60
CA ALA A 124 -14.79 14.70 7.84
C ALA A 124 -13.53 15.03 7.03
N VAL A 125 -13.53 16.14 6.28
CA VAL A 125 -12.37 16.57 5.50
C VAL A 125 -11.17 16.87 6.39
N VAL A 126 -11.37 17.49 7.56
CA VAL A 126 -10.28 17.74 8.52
C VAL A 126 -9.67 16.44 9.04
N TYR A 127 -10.49 15.46 9.43
CA TYR A 127 -9.98 14.16 9.90
C TYR A 127 -9.23 13.40 8.81
N LEU A 128 -9.76 13.38 7.57
CA LEU A 128 -9.10 12.72 6.44
C LEU A 128 -7.78 13.41 6.06
N ALA A 129 -7.76 14.74 6.04
CA ALA A 129 -6.55 15.51 5.81
C ALA A 129 -5.50 15.23 6.89
N GLU A 130 -5.89 15.12 8.16
CA GLU A 130 -4.97 14.74 9.24
C GLU A 130 -4.50 13.27 9.14
N THR A 131 -5.27 12.38 8.52
CA THR A 131 -4.94 10.95 8.39
C THR A 131 -3.83 10.72 7.35
N VAL A 132 -3.74 11.58 6.34
CA VAL A 132 -2.69 11.50 5.29
C VAL A 132 -1.43 12.26 5.64
N LYS A 133 -1.44 13.05 6.72
CA LYS A 133 -0.27 13.79 7.19
C LYS A 133 0.77 12.84 7.77
N THR A 134 2.00 13.10 7.38
CA THR A 134 3.19 12.45 7.92
C THR A 134 3.68 13.22 9.14
N GLU A 135 4.65 12.65 9.86
CA GLU A 135 5.18 13.30 11.06
C GLU A 135 5.83 14.65 10.76
N ASP A 136 6.46 14.79 9.58
CA ASP A 136 7.12 16.02 9.15
C ASP A 136 6.12 17.17 8.88
N ASP A 137 4.83 16.85 8.72
CA ASP A 137 3.75 17.83 8.60
C ASP A 137 3.31 18.40 9.97
N ILE A 138 3.86 17.89 11.09
CA ILE A 138 3.50 18.29 12.46
C ILE A 138 4.60 19.18 13.04
N ILE A 139 4.45 20.49 12.87
CA ILE A 139 5.52 21.46 13.10
C ILE A 139 5.46 22.08 14.50
N ASP A 140 4.27 22.16 15.12
CA ASP A 140 4.06 22.88 16.38
C ASP A 140 3.33 22.06 17.46
N GLU A 141 3.53 22.45 18.71
CA GLU A 141 2.95 21.81 19.90
C GLU A 141 1.41 21.89 19.92
N ALA A 142 0.84 22.95 19.34
CA ALA A 142 -0.61 23.12 19.27
C ALA A 142 -1.26 22.10 18.31
N HIS A 143 -0.56 21.74 17.23
CA HIS A 143 -0.96 20.72 16.27
C HIS A 143 -0.84 19.33 16.90
N TRP A 144 0.24 19.05 17.64
CA TRP A 144 0.36 17.83 18.45
C TRP A 144 -0.80 17.67 19.44
N LYS A 145 -1.10 18.73 20.20
CA LYS A 145 -2.22 18.73 21.15
C LYS A 145 -3.56 18.47 20.45
N ARG A 146 -3.80 19.13 19.31
CA ARG A 146 -5.02 18.94 18.51
C ARG A 146 -5.16 17.50 18.01
N ARG A 147 -4.09 16.90 17.47
CA ARG A 147 -4.10 15.51 16.98
C ARG A 147 -4.38 14.53 18.12
N ARG A 148 -3.80 14.75 19.30
CA ARG A 148 -4.10 13.97 20.49
C ARG A 148 -5.56 14.09 20.90
N GLU A 149 -6.12 15.30 20.91
CA GLU A 149 -7.55 15.49 21.20
C GLU A 149 -8.45 14.79 20.18
N MET A 150 -8.06 14.77 18.90
CA MET A 150 -8.77 14.05 17.84
C MET A 150 -8.69 12.52 18.03
N SER A 151 -7.50 11.99 18.35
CA SER A 151 -7.28 10.54 18.50
C SER A 151 -8.02 9.92 19.70
N HIS A 152 -8.28 10.71 20.74
CA HIS A 152 -9.03 10.27 21.91
C HIS A 152 -10.56 10.32 21.74
N ARG A 153 -11.09 10.89 20.64
CA ARG A 153 -12.55 10.95 20.46
C ARG A 153 -13.13 9.56 20.17
N PRO A 154 -14.21 9.12 20.85
CA PRO A 154 -14.84 7.82 20.57
C PRO A 154 -15.24 7.63 19.11
N ALA A 155 -15.71 8.70 18.46
CA ALA A 155 -16.03 8.69 17.03
C ALA A 155 -14.84 8.30 16.14
N TYR A 156 -13.62 8.69 16.51
CA TYR A 156 -12.42 8.33 15.77
C TYR A 156 -12.09 6.84 15.93
N TRP A 157 -12.29 6.26 17.11
CA TRP A 157 -12.13 4.82 17.32
C TRP A 157 -13.13 3.99 16.53
N VAL A 158 -14.39 4.43 16.47
CA VAL A 158 -15.41 3.81 15.62
C VAL A 158 -15.04 3.92 14.14
N PHE A 159 -14.59 5.11 13.70
CA PHE A 159 -14.08 5.34 12.35
C PHE A 159 -12.92 4.39 12.02
N MET A 160 -11.89 4.28 12.86
CA MET A 160 -10.74 3.40 12.65
C MET A 160 -11.15 1.94 12.56
N MET A 161 -12.06 1.48 13.42
CA MET A 161 -12.57 0.11 13.40
C MET A 161 -13.28 -0.19 12.07
N LEU A 162 -14.23 0.68 11.67
CA LEU A 162 -14.96 0.50 10.42
C LEU A 162 -14.03 0.65 9.20
N PHE A 163 -13.07 1.56 9.25
CA PHE A 163 -12.06 1.71 8.21
C PHE A 163 -11.21 0.44 8.08
N ALA A 164 -10.71 -0.10 9.18
CA ALA A 164 -9.84 -1.28 9.15
C ALA A 164 -10.54 -2.54 8.63
N PHE A 165 -11.75 -2.84 9.12
CA PHE A 165 -12.45 -4.08 8.77
C PHE A 165 -13.27 -3.97 7.48
N VAL A 166 -13.96 -2.86 7.26
CA VAL A 166 -14.87 -2.70 6.10
C VAL A 166 -14.13 -2.05 4.94
N VAL A 167 -13.52 -0.89 5.16
CA VAL A 167 -12.92 -0.13 4.06
C VAL A 167 -11.65 -0.81 3.55
N ALA A 168 -10.75 -1.21 4.45
CA ALA A 168 -9.52 -1.88 4.07
C ALA A 168 -9.72 -3.40 3.90
N GLY A 169 -10.03 -4.11 4.98
CA GLY A 169 -10.14 -5.57 4.97
C GLY A 169 -11.14 -6.10 3.93
N LEU A 170 -12.42 -5.71 4.02
CA LEU A 170 -13.46 -6.25 3.14
C LEU A 170 -13.22 -5.90 1.67
N VAL A 171 -12.91 -4.64 1.35
CA VAL A 171 -12.71 -4.21 -0.05
C VAL A 171 -11.54 -4.94 -0.67
N GLU A 172 -10.39 -4.95 -0.01
CA GLU A 172 -9.19 -5.54 -0.60
C GLU A 172 -9.29 -7.04 -0.78
N GLU A 173 -9.80 -7.76 0.22
CA GLU A 173 -9.97 -9.21 0.11
C GLU A 173 -11.07 -9.57 -0.90
N SER A 174 -12.11 -8.75 -1.05
CA SER A 174 -13.12 -8.94 -2.11
C SER A 174 -12.53 -8.76 -3.50
N ILE A 175 -11.67 -7.74 -3.70
CA ILE A 175 -11.00 -7.51 -4.99
C ILE A 175 -10.06 -8.66 -5.34
N LYS A 176 -9.29 -9.15 -4.35
CA LYS A 176 -8.45 -10.35 -4.53
C LYS A 176 -9.31 -11.56 -4.92
N TYR A 177 -10.41 -11.80 -4.21
CA TYR A 177 -11.35 -12.88 -4.53
C TYR A 177 -11.91 -12.77 -5.96
N ILE A 178 -12.29 -11.57 -6.42
CA ILE A 178 -12.75 -11.35 -7.78
C ILE A 178 -11.64 -11.70 -8.78
N ALA A 179 -10.42 -11.18 -8.59
CA ALA A 179 -9.29 -11.49 -9.47
C ALA A 179 -8.99 -12.99 -9.54
N ILE A 180 -9.00 -13.68 -8.39
CA ILE A 180 -8.78 -15.13 -8.30
C ILE A 180 -9.89 -15.88 -9.04
N THR A 181 -11.15 -15.54 -8.79
CA THR A 181 -12.31 -16.19 -9.41
C THR A 181 -12.30 -15.99 -10.93
N THR A 182 -12.01 -14.78 -11.39
CA THR A 182 -11.90 -14.47 -12.82
C THR A 182 -10.81 -15.30 -13.50
N MET A 183 -9.62 -15.39 -12.88
CA MET A 183 -8.47 -16.08 -13.46
C MET A 183 -8.62 -17.59 -13.43
N LEU A 184 -9.16 -18.16 -12.35
CA LEU A 184 -9.52 -19.58 -12.31
C LEU A 184 -10.61 -19.90 -13.33
N GLY A 185 -11.65 -19.08 -13.44
CA GLY A 185 -12.70 -19.27 -14.45
C GLY A 185 -12.18 -19.16 -15.89
N TRP A 186 -11.21 -18.28 -16.15
CA TRP A 186 -10.55 -18.19 -17.45
C TRP A 186 -9.70 -19.44 -17.73
N ALA A 187 -8.93 -19.92 -16.76
CA ALA A 187 -8.16 -21.15 -16.88
C ALA A 187 -9.07 -22.36 -17.20
N GLN A 188 -10.20 -22.51 -16.50
CA GLN A 188 -11.17 -23.60 -16.77
C GLN A 188 -11.69 -23.60 -18.20
N ARG A 189 -12.01 -22.42 -18.74
CA ARG A 189 -12.53 -22.26 -20.12
C ARG A 189 -11.47 -22.55 -21.17
N SER A 190 -10.23 -22.09 -20.93
CA SER A 190 -9.10 -22.35 -21.83
C SER A 190 -8.71 -23.83 -21.83
N SER A 191 -8.82 -24.52 -20.69
CA SER A 191 -8.54 -25.95 -20.56
C SER A 191 -9.55 -26.88 -21.23
N HIS A 192 -10.80 -26.44 -21.47
CA HIS A 192 -11.80 -27.26 -22.18
C HIS A 192 -11.41 -27.59 -23.64
N GLY A 193 -10.41 -26.92 -24.22
CA GLY A 193 -9.78 -27.29 -25.50
C GLY A 193 -8.40 -27.93 -25.39
N ALA A 194 -7.75 -27.88 -24.22
CA ALA A 194 -6.36 -28.28 -24.01
C ALA A 194 -6.17 -28.95 -22.63
N GLY A 195 -6.94 -30.01 -22.35
CA GLY A 195 -6.54 -31.15 -21.53
C GLY A 195 -6.09 -31.00 -20.07
N ASP A 196 -5.93 -29.81 -19.49
CA ASP A 196 -5.38 -29.67 -18.13
C ASP A 196 -6.46 -29.24 -17.12
N VAL A 197 -6.87 -30.20 -16.29
CA VAL A 197 -7.80 -30.01 -15.19
C VAL A 197 -7.13 -29.10 -14.15
N ILE A 198 -7.80 -28.02 -13.74
CA ILE A 198 -7.31 -27.18 -12.62
C ILE A 198 -6.97 -28.08 -11.45
N ASN A 199 -5.70 -28.08 -11.05
CA ASN A 199 -5.25 -28.84 -9.91
C ASN A 199 -5.69 -28.10 -8.64
N ASP A 200 -6.00 -28.84 -7.57
CA ASP A 200 -6.38 -28.25 -6.28
C ASP A 200 -5.36 -27.22 -5.77
N ARG A 201 -4.09 -27.45 -6.10
CA ARG A 201 -2.97 -26.55 -5.83
C ARG A 201 -3.15 -25.17 -6.48
N ASP A 202 -3.75 -25.09 -7.66
CA ASP A 202 -3.85 -23.85 -8.45
C ASP A 202 -4.70 -22.81 -7.74
N TYR A 203 -5.70 -23.23 -6.96
CA TYR A 203 -6.46 -22.32 -6.09
C TYR A 203 -5.53 -21.55 -5.14
N MET A 204 -4.47 -22.19 -4.63
CA MET A 204 -3.50 -21.51 -3.75
C MET A 204 -2.52 -20.67 -4.58
N THR A 205 -1.94 -21.25 -5.63
CA THR A 205 -0.89 -20.58 -6.41
C THR A 205 -1.42 -19.31 -7.08
N VAL A 206 -2.61 -19.36 -7.65
CA VAL A 206 -3.29 -18.20 -8.27
C VAL A 206 -3.64 -17.16 -7.19
N ALA A 207 -4.12 -17.58 -6.03
CA ALA A 207 -4.41 -16.66 -4.93
C ALA A 207 -3.17 -15.94 -4.41
N VAL A 208 -2.06 -16.66 -4.23
CA VAL A 208 -0.78 -16.06 -3.84
C VAL A 208 -0.27 -15.12 -4.94
N ALA A 209 -0.42 -15.47 -6.22
CA ALA A 209 -0.05 -14.57 -7.31
C ALA A 209 -0.86 -13.26 -7.30
N ALA A 210 -2.17 -13.32 -7.04
CA ALA A 210 -3.02 -12.13 -6.87
C ALA A 210 -2.53 -11.25 -5.71
N ALA A 211 -2.25 -11.86 -4.56
CA ALA A 211 -1.74 -11.16 -3.39
C ALA A 211 -0.38 -10.51 -3.62
N LEU A 212 0.53 -11.21 -4.30
CA LEU A 212 1.85 -10.68 -4.63
C LEU A 212 1.77 -9.50 -5.58
N GLY A 213 0.89 -9.55 -6.58
CA GLY A 213 0.62 -8.42 -7.46
C GLY A 213 0.15 -7.20 -6.68
N PHE A 214 -0.88 -7.40 -5.86
CA PHE A 214 -1.46 -6.36 -5.02
C PHE A 214 -0.41 -5.76 -4.05
N ALA A 215 0.24 -6.61 -3.26
CA ALA A 215 1.21 -6.21 -2.26
C ALA A 215 2.46 -5.56 -2.87
N THR A 216 2.88 -5.97 -4.08
CA THR A 216 4.05 -5.36 -4.74
C THR A 216 3.79 -3.88 -5.03
N VAL A 217 2.66 -3.56 -5.65
CA VAL A 217 2.34 -2.17 -6.02
C VAL A 217 2.04 -1.34 -4.77
N GLU A 218 1.34 -1.90 -3.80
CA GLU A 218 1.14 -1.27 -2.50
C GLU A 218 2.47 -1.00 -1.77
N ASN A 219 3.41 -1.95 -1.78
CA ASN A 219 4.73 -1.76 -1.18
C ASN A 219 5.53 -0.66 -1.89
N MET A 220 5.37 -0.53 -3.22
CA MET A 220 5.99 0.57 -3.98
C MET A 220 5.43 1.93 -3.55
N THR A 221 4.12 2.05 -3.27
CA THR A 221 3.54 3.32 -2.79
C THR A 221 4.01 3.67 -1.39
N PHE A 222 4.10 2.69 -0.48
CA PHE A 222 4.70 2.89 0.85
C PHE A 222 6.17 3.30 0.77
N LEU A 223 6.96 2.65 -0.09
CA LEU A 223 8.36 2.97 -0.29
C LEU A 223 8.54 4.38 -0.86
N ALA A 224 7.69 4.76 -1.82
CA ALA A 224 7.69 6.10 -2.40
C ALA A 224 7.30 7.16 -1.36
N GLY A 225 6.32 6.88 -0.49
CA GLY A 225 5.95 7.74 0.63
C GLY A 225 7.11 7.96 1.60
N ALA A 226 7.74 6.87 2.06
CA ALA A 226 8.89 6.91 2.96
C ALA A 226 10.10 7.64 2.34
N ALA A 227 10.33 7.49 1.03
CA ALA A 227 11.41 8.17 0.32
C ALA A 227 11.16 9.69 0.16
N ARG A 228 9.89 10.14 0.14
CA ARG A 228 9.51 11.55 -0.06
C ARG A 228 9.52 12.38 1.22
N GLN A 229 9.31 11.76 2.38
CA GLN A 229 9.13 12.43 3.69
C GLN A 229 10.22 13.48 4.05
N ARG A 230 11.42 13.46 3.44
CA ARG A 230 12.54 14.34 3.86
C ARG A 230 13.01 15.41 2.88
N LYS A 231 12.34 15.65 1.76
CA LYS A 231 12.91 16.55 0.74
C LYS A 231 12.77 18.05 1.05
N ASP A 232 11.81 18.45 1.89
CA ASP A 232 11.36 19.87 1.92
C ASP A 232 11.61 20.61 3.25
N SER A 233 12.17 19.97 4.28
CA SER A 233 12.55 20.66 5.52
C SER A 233 13.94 21.28 5.36
N GLY A 234 14.01 22.58 5.04
CA GLY A 234 15.21 23.38 4.76
C GLY A 234 16.23 23.54 5.91
N GLY A 235 16.60 22.46 6.59
CA GLY A 235 17.72 22.39 7.52
C GLY A 235 18.81 21.48 6.97
N SER A 236 20.07 21.80 7.28
CA SER A 236 21.31 21.07 6.96
C SER A 236 21.39 19.63 7.55
N GLY A 237 20.28 18.90 7.63
CA GLY A 237 20.19 17.52 8.10
C GLY A 237 20.34 16.55 6.94
N SER A 238 21.37 15.71 6.98
CA SER A 238 21.78 14.79 5.91
C SER A 238 20.63 14.06 5.18
N SER A 239 20.72 14.04 3.84
CA SER A 239 19.87 13.29 2.91
C SER A 239 19.85 11.77 3.13
N ALA A 240 20.70 11.24 4.03
CA ALA A 240 20.85 9.81 4.30
C ALA A 240 19.65 9.17 5.03
N GLY A 241 18.77 9.95 5.67
CA GLY A 241 17.67 9.43 6.49
C GLY A 241 16.51 8.82 5.69
N GLY A 242 16.11 9.43 4.57
CA GLY A 242 14.96 8.98 3.78
C GLY A 242 15.16 7.60 3.15
N GLY A 243 16.38 7.32 2.67
CA GLY A 243 16.73 5.99 2.15
C GLY A 243 16.68 4.90 3.23
N ALA A 244 17.12 5.20 4.45
CA ALA A 244 17.09 4.25 5.56
C ALA A 244 15.66 3.94 6.04
N ILE A 245 14.79 4.96 6.13
CA ILE A 245 13.36 4.77 6.45
C ILE A 245 12.68 3.98 5.35
N ALA A 246 12.94 4.32 4.07
CA ALA A 246 12.43 3.58 2.93
C ALA A 246 12.85 2.09 3.00
N LEU A 247 14.11 1.81 3.32
CA LEU A 247 14.60 0.44 3.51
C LEU A 247 13.93 -0.27 4.69
N LEU A 248 13.77 0.40 5.84
CA LEU A 248 13.05 -0.15 6.98
C LEU A 248 11.61 -0.52 6.62
N THR A 249 10.88 0.40 5.97
CA THR A 249 9.54 0.16 5.44
C THR A 249 9.52 -1.03 4.49
N ALA A 250 10.51 -1.15 3.59
CA ALA A 250 10.62 -2.30 2.70
C ALA A 250 10.80 -3.62 3.47
N VAL A 251 11.61 -3.63 4.52
CA VAL A 251 11.83 -4.81 5.37
C VAL A 251 10.55 -5.19 6.13
N GLU A 252 9.89 -4.23 6.78
CA GLU A 252 8.63 -4.45 7.50
C GLU A 252 7.57 -5.04 6.56
N ARG A 253 7.44 -4.46 5.37
CA ARG A 253 6.49 -4.91 4.36
C ARG A 253 6.88 -6.27 3.78
N ALA A 254 8.15 -6.55 3.53
CA ALA A 254 8.58 -7.85 2.99
C ALA A 254 8.47 -8.99 4.02
N VAL A 255 8.69 -8.72 5.31
CA VAL A 255 8.71 -9.74 6.38
C VAL A 255 7.33 -9.98 6.98
N ILE A 256 6.51 -8.93 7.14
CA ILE A 256 5.21 -9.02 7.80
C ILE A 256 4.08 -8.81 6.79
N GLY A 257 4.09 -7.68 6.07
CA GLY A 257 3.01 -7.28 5.17
C GLY A 257 2.73 -8.30 4.07
N THR A 258 3.69 -8.53 3.18
CA THR A 258 3.57 -9.42 2.02
C THR A 258 3.21 -10.86 2.43
N PRO A 259 3.84 -11.48 3.45
CA PRO A 259 3.40 -12.78 3.93
C PRO A 259 1.97 -12.77 4.48
N GLY A 260 1.55 -11.68 5.13
CA GLY A 260 0.17 -11.47 5.57
C GLY A 260 -0.82 -11.51 4.41
N HIS A 261 -0.59 -10.69 3.37
CA HIS A 261 -1.41 -10.69 2.15
C HIS A 261 -1.44 -12.05 1.45
N CYS A 262 -0.29 -12.74 1.38
CA CYS A 262 -0.21 -14.06 0.77
C CYS A 262 -1.02 -15.10 1.56
N MET A 263 -1.00 -15.04 2.89
CA MET A 263 -1.76 -15.98 3.72
C MET A 263 -3.26 -15.69 3.71
N THR A 264 -3.69 -14.42 3.73
CA THR A 264 -5.12 -14.10 3.61
C THR A 264 -5.66 -14.53 2.25
N ALA A 265 -4.93 -14.29 1.17
CA ALA A 265 -5.33 -14.76 -0.15
C ALA A 265 -5.27 -16.28 -0.30
N ALA A 266 -4.23 -16.95 0.22
CA ALA A 266 -4.18 -18.41 0.24
C ALA A 266 -5.37 -19.00 0.99
N MET A 267 -5.84 -18.35 2.06
CA MET A 267 -7.05 -18.74 2.76
C MET A 267 -8.32 -18.53 1.92
N ILE A 268 -8.42 -17.46 1.11
CA ILE A 268 -9.47 -17.31 0.09
C ILE A 268 -9.46 -18.52 -0.84
N GLY A 269 -8.29 -18.87 -1.39
CA GLY A 269 -8.13 -20.04 -2.26
C GLY A 269 -8.55 -21.34 -1.58
N ALA A 270 -8.14 -21.57 -0.31
CA ALA A 270 -8.48 -22.77 0.45
C ALA A 270 -10.00 -22.88 0.67
N ASN A 271 -10.64 -21.78 1.06
CA ASN A 271 -12.08 -21.74 1.25
C ASN A 271 -12.85 -21.96 -0.08
N MET A 272 -12.34 -21.41 -1.19
CA MET A 272 -12.90 -21.66 -2.52
C MET A 272 -12.80 -23.14 -2.92
N LEU A 273 -11.65 -23.79 -2.65
CA LEU A 273 -11.42 -25.19 -2.97
C LEU A 273 -12.31 -26.13 -2.13
N VAL A 274 -12.36 -25.91 -0.80
CA VAL A 274 -13.24 -26.67 0.11
C VAL A 274 -14.67 -26.60 -0.39
N ARG A 275 -15.13 -25.39 -0.77
CA ARG A 275 -16.45 -25.20 -1.34
C ARG A 275 -16.63 -25.92 -2.66
N ALA A 276 -15.70 -25.79 -3.61
CA ALA A 276 -15.81 -26.44 -4.92
C ALA A 276 -15.98 -27.96 -4.78
N ARG A 277 -15.31 -28.58 -3.80
CA ARG A 277 -15.49 -29.99 -3.47
C ARG A 277 -16.87 -30.27 -2.87
N HIS A 278 -17.36 -29.45 -1.95
CA HIS A 278 -18.72 -29.60 -1.42
C HIS A 278 -19.80 -29.46 -2.51
N ASP A 279 -19.66 -28.48 -3.40
CA ASP A 279 -20.59 -28.24 -4.52
C ASP A 279 -20.53 -29.41 -5.54
N SER A 280 -19.36 -30.02 -5.74
CA SER A 280 -19.23 -31.23 -6.58
C SER A 280 -19.90 -32.48 -5.99
N LEU A 281 -20.03 -32.54 -4.66
CA LEU A 281 -20.65 -33.65 -3.93
C LEU A 281 -22.16 -33.44 -3.70
N GLY A 282 -22.66 -32.22 -3.87
CA GLY A 282 -24.05 -31.83 -3.56
C GLY A 282 -24.79 -31.23 -4.76
N LYS A 283 -25.68 -32.02 -5.36
CA LYS A 283 -26.78 -31.68 -6.30
C LYS A 283 -26.92 -30.19 -6.66
N GLY A 284 -26.61 -29.86 -7.92
CA GLY A 284 -26.71 -28.53 -8.54
C GLY A 284 -28.09 -27.88 -8.49
N GLY A 285 -28.45 -27.32 -7.34
CA GLY A 285 -29.61 -26.47 -7.16
C GLY A 285 -29.31 -25.03 -7.55
N GLN A 286 -30.28 -24.36 -8.19
CA GLN A 286 -30.25 -22.91 -8.39
C GLN A 286 -30.07 -22.20 -7.04
N HIS A 287 -28.92 -21.56 -6.85
CA HIS A 287 -28.68 -20.75 -5.67
C HIS A 287 -29.40 -19.41 -5.81
N SER A 288 -30.26 -19.08 -4.84
CA SER A 288 -30.83 -17.75 -4.69
C SER A 288 -29.72 -16.70 -4.44
N THR A 289 -29.98 -15.43 -4.73
CA THR A 289 -29.01 -14.34 -4.52
C THR A 289 -28.47 -14.29 -3.09
N LEU A 290 -29.34 -14.53 -2.09
CA LEU A 290 -28.94 -14.60 -0.68
C LEU A 290 -28.01 -15.77 -0.39
N ALA A 291 -28.25 -16.94 -0.99
CA ALA A 291 -27.35 -18.08 -0.86
C ALA A 291 -25.97 -17.75 -1.45
N SER A 292 -25.92 -17.09 -2.61
CA SER A 292 -24.64 -16.64 -3.22
C SER A 292 -23.87 -15.67 -2.32
N ILE A 293 -24.55 -14.71 -1.70
CA ILE A 293 -23.95 -13.76 -0.75
C ILE A 293 -23.40 -14.48 0.48
N LEU A 294 -24.20 -15.32 1.13
CA LEU A 294 -23.76 -16.08 2.30
C LEU A 294 -22.57 -16.97 1.98
N THR A 295 -22.52 -17.52 0.77
CA THR A 295 -21.42 -18.39 0.37
C THR A 295 -20.18 -17.62 -0.10
N THR A 296 -20.32 -16.37 -0.54
CA THR A 296 -19.16 -15.48 -0.75
C THR A 296 -18.60 -15.01 0.59
N TRP A 297 -19.48 -14.70 1.54
CA TRP A 297 -19.07 -14.34 2.90
C TRP A 297 -18.33 -15.46 3.60
N SER A 298 -18.74 -16.73 3.45
CA SER A 298 -18.02 -17.86 4.04
C SER A 298 -16.58 -18.01 3.53
N ILE A 299 -16.30 -17.55 2.30
CA ILE A 299 -14.96 -17.51 1.72
C ILE A 299 -14.15 -16.35 2.31
N LEU A 300 -14.77 -15.18 2.44
CA LEU A 300 -14.09 -13.93 2.78
C LEU A 300 -13.96 -13.64 4.29
N ARG A 301 -14.82 -14.20 5.15
CA ARG A 301 -14.91 -13.75 6.56
C ARG A 301 -13.57 -13.81 7.30
N ASP A 302 -12.83 -14.91 7.18
CA ASP A 302 -11.59 -15.14 7.94
C ASP A 302 -10.46 -14.26 7.35
N PRO A 303 -10.24 -14.22 6.01
CA PRO A 303 -9.31 -13.26 5.39
C PRO A 303 -9.56 -11.80 5.81
N VAL A 304 -10.82 -11.36 5.76
CA VAL A 304 -11.22 -9.99 6.12
C VAL A 304 -10.97 -9.70 7.58
N LEU A 305 -11.26 -10.65 8.48
CA LEU A 305 -11.02 -10.52 9.90
C LEU A 305 -9.52 -10.33 10.19
N PHE A 306 -8.66 -11.21 9.66
CA PHE A 306 -7.22 -11.12 9.90
C PHE A 306 -6.62 -9.84 9.31
N HIS A 307 -7.01 -9.49 8.08
CA HIS A 307 -6.59 -8.23 7.46
C HIS A 307 -6.99 -7.03 8.33
N GLY A 308 -8.26 -6.96 8.71
CA GLY A 308 -8.79 -5.88 9.55
C GLY A 308 -8.10 -5.79 10.91
N CYS A 309 -7.78 -6.93 11.54
CA CYS A 309 -7.02 -6.96 12.80
C CYS A 309 -5.62 -6.34 12.66
N PHE A 310 -4.90 -6.63 11.58
CA PHE A 310 -3.58 -6.01 11.32
C PHE A 310 -3.71 -4.49 11.19
N ASN A 311 -4.63 -4.01 10.35
CA ASN A 311 -4.81 -2.57 10.14
C ASN A 311 -5.30 -1.87 11.41
N PHE A 312 -6.28 -2.45 12.11
CA PHE A 312 -6.82 -1.88 13.32
C PHE A 312 -5.76 -1.77 14.42
N MET A 313 -4.94 -2.80 14.61
CA MET A 313 -3.86 -2.77 15.61
C MET A 313 -2.88 -1.64 15.33
N LEU A 314 -2.45 -1.46 14.08
CA LEU A 314 -1.54 -0.40 13.68
C LEU A 314 -2.16 0.99 13.95
N PHE A 315 -3.40 1.22 13.51
CA PHE A 315 -4.09 2.48 13.77
C PHE A 315 -4.37 2.72 15.25
N ALA A 316 -4.75 1.70 16.01
CA ALA A 316 -5.01 1.79 17.44
C ALA A 316 -3.74 2.18 18.21
N VAL A 317 -2.60 1.55 17.92
CA VAL A 317 -1.33 1.90 18.56
C VAL A 317 -0.92 3.34 18.22
N SER A 318 -1.02 3.72 16.95
CA SER A 318 -0.78 5.11 16.51
C SER A 318 -1.68 6.10 17.26
N ALA A 319 -2.97 5.77 17.41
CA ALA A 319 -3.94 6.60 18.13
C ALA A 319 -3.63 6.72 19.64
N LEU A 320 -3.15 5.64 20.27
CA LEU A 320 -2.71 5.64 21.67
C LEU A 320 -1.49 6.54 21.91
N GLU A 321 -0.64 6.72 20.89
CA GLU A 321 0.46 7.70 20.91
C GLU A 321 -0.02 9.14 20.63
N GLY A 322 -1.32 9.36 20.40
CA GLY A 322 -1.90 10.67 20.15
C GLY A 322 -1.98 11.05 18.66
N ASN A 323 -1.80 10.08 17.75
CA ASN A 323 -1.77 10.33 16.31
C ASN A 323 -3.13 10.08 15.63
N VAL A 324 -3.34 10.75 14.49
CA VAL A 324 -4.46 10.52 13.58
C VAL A 324 -3.91 9.92 12.28
N GLY A 325 -4.41 8.76 11.87
CA GLY A 325 -3.79 7.94 10.83
C GLY A 325 -2.60 7.13 11.35
N TRP A 326 -1.80 6.59 10.43
CA TRP A 326 -0.62 5.78 10.75
C TRP A 326 0.63 6.65 10.80
N ILE A 327 1.27 6.71 11.96
CA ILE A 327 2.62 7.25 12.15
C ILE A 327 3.46 6.16 12.79
N HIS A 328 4.66 5.93 12.24
CA HIS A 328 5.56 4.90 12.74
C HIS A 328 5.94 5.17 14.21
N PRO A 329 5.76 4.19 15.11
CA PRO A 329 6.09 4.38 16.52
C PRO A 329 7.61 4.47 16.72
N ARG A 330 8.04 5.35 17.63
CA ARG A 330 9.46 5.55 17.96
C ARG A 330 9.87 4.96 19.30
N GLY A 331 8.92 4.86 20.23
CA GLY A 331 9.18 4.31 21.55
C GLY A 331 9.50 2.83 21.44
N TRP A 332 10.68 2.41 21.92
CA TRP A 332 11.09 1.00 21.85
C TRP A 332 10.04 0.06 22.47
N ARG A 333 9.34 0.50 23.53
CA ARG A 333 8.24 -0.26 24.15
C ARG A 333 7.07 -0.44 23.20
N THR A 334 6.63 0.62 22.54
CA THR A 334 5.55 0.57 21.55
C THR A 334 5.94 -0.30 20.36
N VAL A 335 7.16 -0.13 19.84
CA VAL A 335 7.70 -0.95 18.74
C VAL A 335 7.71 -2.42 19.14
N CYS A 336 8.25 -2.78 20.30
CA CYS A 336 8.24 -4.15 20.80
C CYS A 336 6.81 -4.69 20.93
N PHE A 337 5.87 -3.89 21.44
CA PHE A 337 4.46 -4.29 21.54
C PHE A 337 3.84 -4.57 20.17
N VAL A 338 3.99 -3.66 19.21
CA VAL A 338 3.50 -3.83 17.83
C VAL A 338 4.08 -5.09 17.21
N LEU A 339 5.39 -5.33 17.36
CA LEU A 339 6.04 -6.51 16.82
C LEU A 339 5.50 -7.80 17.45
N VAL A 340 5.34 -7.86 18.77
CA VAL A 340 4.78 -9.03 19.46
C VAL A 340 3.35 -9.31 18.97
N VAL A 341 2.51 -8.29 18.87
CA VAL A 341 1.13 -8.45 18.41
C VAL A 341 1.09 -8.85 16.93
N ALA A 342 1.86 -8.19 16.06
CA ALA A 342 1.93 -8.50 14.64
C ALA A 342 2.41 -9.95 14.39
N VAL A 343 3.47 -10.39 15.07
CA VAL A 343 3.97 -11.77 14.97
C VAL A 343 2.95 -12.76 15.51
N SER A 344 2.24 -12.44 16.60
CA SER A 344 1.20 -13.31 17.16
C SER A 344 0.00 -13.45 16.22
N LEU A 345 -0.44 -12.35 15.59
CA LEU A 345 -1.46 -12.38 14.54
C LEU A 345 -1.01 -13.20 13.35
N GLN A 346 0.25 -13.03 12.91
CA GLN A 346 0.83 -13.78 11.80
C GLN A 346 0.88 -15.28 12.08
N ALA A 347 1.32 -15.67 13.28
CA ALA A 347 1.36 -17.06 13.71
C ALA A 347 -0.06 -17.66 13.79
N THR A 348 -1.02 -16.91 14.32
CA THR A 348 -2.43 -17.33 14.40
C THR A 348 -3.02 -17.53 12.99
N LEU A 349 -2.80 -16.59 12.08
CA LEU A 349 -3.20 -16.68 10.68
C LEU A 349 -2.58 -17.92 10.01
N ALA A 350 -1.29 -18.18 10.22
CA ALA A 350 -0.62 -19.36 9.69
C ALA A 350 -1.23 -20.68 10.22
N LEU A 351 -1.60 -20.73 11.50
CA LEU A 351 -2.25 -21.89 12.10
C LEU A 351 -3.65 -22.12 11.54
N VAL A 352 -4.45 -21.05 11.37
CA VAL A 352 -5.79 -21.13 10.77
C VAL A 352 -5.69 -21.55 9.31
N LEU A 353 -4.78 -20.95 8.53
CA LEU A 353 -4.53 -21.35 7.15
C LEU A 353 -4.11 -22.82 7.07
N ARG A 354 -3.23 -23.29 7.95
CA ARG A 354 -2.82 -24.70 8.01
C ARG A 354 -4.01 -25.63 8.26
N ALA A 355 -4.91 -25.27 9.16
CA ALA A 355 -6.13 -26.04 9.41
C ALA A 355 -7.02 -26.08 8.15
N LYS A 356 -7.18 -24.94 7.47
CA LYS A 356 -7.93 -24.85 6.21
C LYS A 356 -7.32 -25.63 5.06
N LEU A 357 -6.00 -25.66 4.95
CA LEU A 357 -5.31 -26.48 3.95
C LEU A 357 -5.49 -27.98 4.21
N ARG A 358 -5.54 -28.42 5.48
CA ARG A 358 -5.88 -29.81 5.84
C ARG A 358 -7.33 -30.16 5.49
N GLU A 359 -8.27 -29.26 5.80
CA GLU A 359 -9.68 -29.39 5.40
C GLU A 359 -9.80 -29.50 3.86
N ALA A 360 -8.99 -28.72 3.14
CA ALA A 360 -8.87 -28.78 1.69
C ALA A 360 -8.06 -29.99 1.17
N GLY A 361 -7.57 -30.90 2.02
CA GLY A 361 -6.77 -32.07 1.63
C GLY A 361 -5.45 -31.73 0.93
N LEU A 362 -4.86 -30.57 1.21
CA LEU A 362 -3.59 -30.11 0.66
C LEU A 362 -2.39 -30.33 1.61
N LEU A 363 -2.64 -30.81 2.84
CA LEU A 363 -1.64 -31.04 3.90
C LEU A 363 -1.91 -32.31 4.71
#